data_AF-A0A1W9WAI9-F1
#
_entry.id   AF-A0A1W9WAI9-F1
#
_cell.length_a   1.000
_cell.length_b   1.000
_cell.length_c   1.000
_cell.angle_alpha   90.00
_cell.angle_beta   90.00
_cell.angle_gamma   90.00
#
_symmetry.space_group_name_H-M   'P 1'
#
loop_
_entity.id
_entity.type
_entity.pdbx_description
1 polymer ?
#
loop_
_entity_poly.entity_id
_entity_poly.type
_entity_poly.pdbx_seq_one_letter_code
_entity_poly.pdbx_strand_id
1 'polypeptide(L)'
;MTPPVSAWGTKALVSDLPNGAQYRILAAEDDTSVSQDGSPVSRLAAGKFHFTGTLSGNHVFEADKPILVAAFMEGGGGMGDPAMGSLVPPEQFLNRYTFSTIGGGLFSRHHLQVIVDNTETGTITLDGSPIGAGKFVAIGGTGYSVATIPLPEGSHNTASNLGHGIFVIGLANFNSYLYPGGTQLGGIIIGNDTPVAANVSVGGTPVVNSALTVSYTYSDTEGDLEGASSFQWLVASDAVGTHKVAIPDATNKSYRPTVTDFNKYITVEVTPVAQTGTTVGTPVEASFVGPVVDNDGDGIPSDTDNCPADANADQANNDGDALGDVCDTDDDNDGVKDGADNCPLVVNADQTDTDGDGAGDACDTDDDNDGVKDGADNCPLVINADQTDTDGDGAGDACDTDDDNDGVKDGADNCPLVVNAKQTDTDGDGAGDACDTDDDNDAVKDGADNCPLVVNAKQTDTDGDGAGDACDTDDDNDAVKDGADNCPLVANAKQTDT
;
A
#
# COMPACT_ATOMS: atom_id res chain seq x y z
N MET A 1 -50.01 -3.27 -42.39
CA MET A 1 -48.93 -2.28 -42.23
C MET A 1 -47.63 -2.94 -42.62
N THR A 2 -46.77 -2.27 -43.37
CA THR A 2 -45.38 -2.73 -43.55
C THR A 2 -44.62 -2.53 -42.24
N PRO A 3 -43.80 -3.50 -41.78
CA PRO A 3 -42.96 -3.28 -40.61
C PRO A 3 -41.97 -2.13 -40.86
N PRO A 4 -41.47 -1.45 -39.81
CA PRO A 4 -40.45 -0.42 -39.97
C PRO A 4 -39.21 -1.02 -40.65
N VAL A 5 -38.50 -0.21 -41.43
CA VAL A 5 -37.30 -0.65 -42.18
C VAL A 5 -36.23 -1.27 -41.27
N SER A 6 -36.14 -0.81 -40.03
CA SER A 6 -35.22 -1.36 -39.01
C SER A 6 -35.47 -2.82 -38.64
N ALA A 7 -36.64 -3.38 -39.00
CA ALA A 7 -36.99 -4.79 -38.78
C ALA A 7 -36.86 -5.63 -40.06
N TRP A 8 -36.35 -5.06 -41.16
CA TRP A 8 -36.14 -5.77 -42.43
C TRP A 8 -34.75 -6.39 -42.43
N GLY A 9 -34.65 -7.68 -42.75
CA GLY A 9 -33.36 -8.39 -42.79
C GLY A 9 -32.74 -8.38 -44.18
N THR A 10 -31.54 -8.95 -44.28
CA THR A 10 -30.84 -9.18 -45.56
C THR A 10 -31.11 -10.58 -46.12
N LYS A 11 -31.79 -11.43 -45.35
CA LYS A 11 -32.05 -12.84 -45.67
C LYS A 11 -33.52 -13.18 -45.48
N ALA A 12 -34.11 -13.90 -46.43
CA ALA A 12 -35.45 -14.47 -46.31
C ALA A 12 -35.43 -15.96 -46.67
N LEU A 13 -35.77 -16.79 -45.69
CA LEU A 13 -35.86 -18.24 -45.85
C LEU A 13 -37.24 -18.60 -46.38
N VAL A 14 -37.27 -19.27 -47.52
CA VAL A 14 -38.50 -19.66 -48.19
C VAL A 14 -38.70 -21.15 -48.03
N SER A 15 -39.88 -21.52 -47.56
CA SER A 15 -40.32 -22.92 -47.56
C SER A 15 -41.38 -23.16 -48.60
N ASP A 16 -41.38 -24.37 -49.16
CA ASP A 16 -42.27 -24.75 -50.25
C ASP A 16 -43.74 -24.60 -49.84
N LEU A 17 -44.49 -23.83 -50.62
CA LEU A 17 -45.92 -23.62 -50.41
C LEU A 17 -46.73 -24.52 -51.35
N PRO A 18 -47.92 -24.99 -50.94
CA PRO A 18 -48.76 -25.82 -51.81
C PRO A 18 -49.04 -25.15 -53.16
N ASN A 19 -48.75 -25.85 -54.26
CA ASN A 19 -48.80 -25.37 -55.66
C ASN A 19 -47.78 -24.28 -56.03
N GLY A 20 -46.77 -24.05 -55.18
CA GLY A 20 -45.80 -22.98 -55.33
C GLY A 20 -46.37 -21.61 -54.93
N ALA A 21 -45.49 -20.60 -54.94
CA ALA A 21 -45.86 -19.22 -54.60
C ALA A 21 -45.03 -18.22 -55.38
N GLN A 22 -45.58 -17.01 -55.51
CA GLN A 22 -44.86 -15.85 -56.05
C GLN A 22 -44.32 -15.00 -54.91
N TYR A 23 -43.13 -14.42 -55.08
CA TYR A 23 -42.51 -13.60 -54.06
C TYR A 23 -42.27 -12.19 -54.58
N ARG A 24 -42.57 -11.19 -53.76
CA ARG A 24 -42.22 -9.79 -53.98
C ARG A 24 -41.14 -9.40 -53.01
N ILE A 25 -39.98 -9.00 -53.52
CA ILE A 25 -38.81 -8.59 -52.75
C ILE A 25 -38.67 -7.07 -52.89
N LEU A 26 -38.89 -6.33 -51.80
CA LEU A 26 -38.86 -4.87 -51.75
C LEU A 26 -37.56 -4.39 -51.10
N ALA A 27 -36.85 -3.46 -51.74
CA ALA A 27 -35.60 -2.90 -51.20
C ALA A 27 -35.85 -1.68 -50.30
N ALA A 28 -35.15 -1.62 -49.17
CA ALA A 28 -35.17 -0.46 -48.27
C ALA A 28 -34.31 0.70 -48.79
N GLU A 29 -33.22 0.39 -49.48
CA GLU A 29 -32.17 1.33 -49.87
C GLU A 29 -31.92 1.31 -51.37
N ASP A 30 -31.20 2.33 -51.86
CA ASP A 30 -30.73 2.36 -53.24
C ASP A 30 -29.60 1.35 -53.47
N ASP A 31 -29.52 0.87 -54.71
CA ASP A 31 -28.50 -0.09 -55.17
C ASP A 31 -28.45 -1.42 -54.41
N THR A 32 -29.57 -1.88 -53.84
CA THR A 32 -29.67 -3.19 -53.19
C THR A 32 -29.53 -4.31 -54.22
N SER A 33 -28.49 -5.13 -54.08
CA SER A 33 -28.25 -6.34 -54.88
C SER A 33 -28.98 -7.51 -54.24
N VAL A 34 -29.78 -8.24 -55.03
CA VAL A 34 -30.56 -9.40 -54.56
C VAL A 34 -30.15 -10.65 -55.33
N SER A 35 -29.94 -11.75 -54.61
CA SER A 35 -29.73 -13.09 -55.15
C SER A 35 -30.80 -14.06 -54.66
N GLN A 36 -31.14 -15.02 -55.53
CA GLN A 36 -31.96 -16.18 -55.22
C GLN A 36 -31.08 -17.43 -55.32
N ASP A 37 -31.03 -18.24 -54.26
CA ASP A 37 -30.25 -19.48 -54.20
C ASP A 37 -28.79 -19.28 -54.66
N GLY A 38 -28.17 -18.18 -54.23
CA GLY A 38 -26.80 -17.78 -54.57
C GLY A 38 -26.62 -17.17 -55.97
N SER A 39 -27.67 -17.13 -56.80
CA SER A 39 -27.62 -16.54 -58.14
C SER A 39 -28.19 -15.10 -58.13
N PRO A 40 -27.48 -14.09 -58.66
CA PRO A 40 -28.00 -12.73 -58.73
C PRO A 40 -29.29 -12.64 -59.57
N VAL A 41 -30.34 -12.00 -59.04
CA VAL A 41 -31.66 -11.87 -59.71
C VAL A 41 -32.08 -10.42 -59.97
N SER A 42 -31.61 -9.45 -59.18
CA SER A 42 -31.98 -8.05 -59.38
C SER A 42 -31.01 -7.08 -58.71
N ARG A 43 -31.02 -5.83 -59.17
CA ARG A 43 -30.47 -4.67 -58.46
C ARG A 43 -31.56 -3.61 -58.36
N LEU A 44 -31.90 -3.19 -57.15
CA LEU A 44 -33.11 -2.41 -56.85
C LEU A 44 -32.76 -1.05 -56.24
N ALA A 45 -33.53 -0.03 -56.60
CA ALA A 45 -33.54 1.26 -55.92
C ALA A 45 -34.49 1.22 -54.69
N ALA A 46 -34.36 2.17 -53.78
CA ALA A 46 -35.17 2.25 -52.57
C ALA A 46 -36.68 2.26 -52.91
N GLY A 47 -37.45 1.40 -52.24
CA GLY A 47 -38.88 1.24 -52.47
C GLY A 47 -39.26 0.56 -53.80
N LYS A 48 -38.30 0.07 -54.60
CA LYS A 48 -38.56 -0.77 -55.78
C LYS A 48 -38.53 -2.25 -55.43
N PHE A 49 -39.17 -3.07 -56.25
CA PHE A 49 -39.30 -4.50 -55.99
C PHE A 49 -38.97 -5.38 -57.19
N HIS A 50 -38.58 -6.63 -56.90
CA HIS A 50 -38.47 -7.74 -57.84
C HIS A 50 -39.59 -8.76 -57.60
N PHE A 51 -40.15 -9.34 -58.67
CA PHE A 51 -41.15 -10.42 -58.61
C PHE A 51 -40.58 -11.69 -59.26
N THR A 52 -40.65 -12.81 -58.55
CA THR A 52 -39.93 -14.06 -58.90
C THR A 52 -40.66 -14.98 -59.89
N GLY A 53 -41.90 -14.65 -60.28
CA GLY A 53 -42.81 -15.67 -60.84
C GLY A 53 -43.14 -16.76 -59.82
N THR A 54 -43.81 -17.83 -60.25
CA THR A 54 -44.18 -18.95 -59.35
C THR A 54 -42.97 -19.86 -59.12
N LEU A 55 -42.53 -19.95 -57.86
CA LEU A 55 -41.46 -20.83 -57.41
C LEU A 55 -42.06 -22.03 -56.65
N SER A 56 -41.41 -23.19 -56.80
CA SER A 56 -41.74 -24.42 -56.07
C SER A 56 -40.48 -24.96 -55.40
N GLY A 57 -40.62 -25.48 -54.19
CA GLY A 57 -39.52 -25.94 -53.36
C GLY A 57 -39.07 -24.90 -52.32
N ASN A 58 -38.04 -25.27 -51.56
CA ASN A 58 -37.41 -24.39 -50.59
C ASN A 58 -36.37 -23.51 -51.30
N HIS A 59 -36.36 -22.22 -50.97
CA HIS A 59 -35.46 -21.23 -51.57
C HIS A 59 -34.87 -20.30 -50.50
N VAL A 60 -33.87 -19.52 -50.89
CA VAL A 60 -33.39 -18.41 -50.08
C VAL A 60 -33.23 -17.16 -50.95
N PHE A 61 -33.70 -16.03 -50.42
CA PHE A 61 -33.32 -14.71 -50.95
C PHE A 61 -32.30 -14.09 -50.02
N GLU A 62 -31.21 -13.60 -50.60
CA GLU A 62 -30.16 -12.88 -49.90
C GLU A 62 -29.94 -11.54 -50.59
N ALA A 63 -29.61 -10.52 -49.81
CA ALA A 63 -29.29 -9.19 -50.29
C ALA A 63 -28.12 -8.58 -49.52
N ASP A 64 -27.43 -7.63 -50.13
CA ASP A 64 -26.38 -6.84 -49.47
C ASP A 64 -26.93 -5.76 -48.52
N LYS A 65 -28.24 -5.48 -48.61
CA LYS A 65 -28.96 -4.44 -47.86
C LYS A 65 -30.36 -4.90 -47.45
N PRO A 66 -31.03 -4.22 -46.50
CA PRO A 66 -32.32 -4.67 -45.98
C PRO A 66 -33.41 -4.82 -47.05
N ILE A 67 -34.10 -5.97 -47.03
CA ILE A 67 -35.20 -6.32 -47.92
C ILE A 67 -36.43 -6.80 -47.14
N LEU A 68 -37.62 -6.52 -47.66
CA LEU A 68 -38.87 -7.12 -47.22
C LEU A 68 -39.37 -8.08 -48.28
N VAL A 69 -39.56 -9.35 -47.93
CA VAL A 69 -40.09 -10.37 -48.84
C VAL A 69 -41.51 -10.72 -48.46
N ALA A 70 -42.44 -10.71 -49.42
CA ALA A 70 -43.81 -11.18 -49.22
C ALA A 70 -44.14 -12.31 -50.18
N ALA A 71 -44.73 -13.38 -49.65
CA ALA A 71 -45.23 -14.52 -50.41
C ALA A 71 -46.69 -14.29 -50.82
N PHE A 72 -47.03 -14.74 -52.03
CA PHE A 72 -48.36 -14.78 -52.60
C PHE A 72 -48.63 -16.20 -53.05
N MET A 73 -49.59 -16.88 -52.42
CA MET A 73 -49.96 -18.24 -52.74
C MET A 73 -51.35 -18.30 -53.37
N GLU A 74 -51.56 -19.29 -54.24
CA GLU A 74 -52.87 -19.61 -54.78
C GLU A 74 -53.66 -20.51 -53.81
N GLY A 75 -55.00 -20.46 -53.89
CA GLY A 75 -55.86 -21.32 -53.07
C GLY A 75 -55.67 -22.82 -53.37
N GLY A 76 -56.09 -23.68 -52.43
CA GLY A 76 -55.81 -25.13 -52.46
C GLY A 76 -56.37 -25.93 -53.64
N GLY A 77 -57.21 -25.32 -54.48
CA GLY A 77 -57.74 -25.91 -55.72
C GLY A 77 -57.43 -25.11 -57.00
N GLY A 78 -56.51 -24.14 -56.96
CA GLY A 78 -56.15 -23.29 -58.12
C GLY A 78 -57.23 -22.28 -58.56
N MET A 79 -58.41 -22.28 -57.93
CA MET A 79 -59.54 -21.38 -58.18
C MET A 79 -60.02 -20.66 -56.89
N GLY A 80 -59.14 -20.51 -55.91
CA GLY A 80 -59.49 -19.92 -54.60
C GLY A 80 -58.85 -18.56 -54.36
N ASP A 81 -59.37 -17.83 -53.36
CA ASP A 81 -58.84 -16.54 -52.92
C ASP A 81 -57.38 -16.70 -52.49
N PRO A 82 -56.45 -15.94 -53.11
CA PRO A 82 -55.03 -16.03 -52.81
C PRO A 82 -54.74 -15.47 -51.41
N ALA A 83 -53.79 -16.08 -50.72
CA ALA A 83 -53.28 -15.57 -49.45
C ALA A 83 -51.92 -14.88 -49.66
N MET A 84 -51.68 -13.84 -48.86
CA MET A 84 -50.42 -13.11 -48.84
C MET A 84 -49.89 -13.06 -47.40
N GLY A 85 -48.58 -13.27 -47.22
CA GLY A 85 -47.92 -13.02 -45.95
C GLY A 85 -46.50 -12.53 -46.12
N SER A 86 -46.07 -11.68 -45.20
CA SER A 86 -44.67 -11.23 -45.14
C SER A 86 -43.80 -12.33 -44.56
N LEU A 87 -42.66 -12.58 -45.19
CA LEU A 87 -41.64 -13.42 -44.61
C LEU A 87 -40.98 -12.69 -43.45
N VAL A 88 -40.63 -13.45 -42.41
CA VAL A 88 -39.88 -12.96 -41.27
C VAL A 88 -38.41 -13.32 -41.51
N PRO A 89 -37.50 -12.34 -41.46
CA PRO A 89 -36.09 -12.63 -41.62
C PRO A 89 -35.56 -13.40 -40.39
N PRO A 90 -34.56 -14.29 -40.53
CA PRO A 90 -34.06 -15.11 -39.42
C PRO A 90 -33.60 -14.32 -38.19
N GLU A 91 -33.12 -13.09 -38.40
CA GLU A 91 -32.68 -12.16 -37.35
C GLU A 91 -33.84 -11.67 -36.46
N GLN A 92 -35.09 -11.97 -36.82
CA GLN A 92 -36.30 -11.59 -36.09
C GLN A 92 -37.09 -12.79 -35.56
N PHE A 93 -36.53 -13.99 -35.69
CA PHE A 93 -37.12 -15.21 -35.16
C PHE A 93 -37.17 -15.18 -33.63
N LEU A 94 -38.27 -15.69 -33.09
CA LEU A 94 -38.48 -15.81 -31.64
C LEU A 94 -38.27 -17.25 -31.21
N ASN A 95 -37.84 -17.44 -29.97
CA ASN A 95 -37.64 -18.79 -29.43
C ASN A 95 -38.98 -19.44 -29.03
N ARG A 96 -40.07 -18.66 -28.95
CA ARG A 96 -41.41 -19.12 -28.56
C ARG A 96 -42.49 -18.40 -29.34
N TYR A 97 -43.49 -19.15 -29.82
CA TYR A 97 -44.71 -18.60 -30.39
C TYR A 97 -45.94 -19.24 -29.78
N THR A 98 -46.98 -18.44 -29.60
CA THR A 98 -48.35 -18.90 -29.37
C THR A 98 -49.20 -18.40 -30.54
N PHE A 99 -49.90 -19.30 -31.21
CA PHE A 99 -50.65 -19.00 -32.44
C PHE A 99 -51.91 -19.85 -32.54
N SER A 100 -52.80 -19.53 -33.49
CA SER A 100 -54.10 -20.22 -33.59
C SER A 100 -54.51 -20.46 -35.04
N THR A 101 -54.98 -21.66 -35.35
CA THR A 101 -55.62 -21.93 -36.65
C THR A 101 -57.05 -21.36 -36.66
N ILE A 102 -57.50 -20.85 -37.81
CA ILE A 102 -58.87 -20.32 -37.92
C ILE A 102 -59.87 -21.47 -37.86
N GLY A 103 -60.66 -21.53 -36.79
CA GLY A 103 -61.69 -22.56 -36.61
C GLY A 103 -63.02 -22.25 -37.31
N GLY A 104 -63.95 -23.21 -37.23
CA GLY A 104 -65.32 -23.05 -37.72
C GLY A 104 -65.59 -23.64 -39.10
N GLY A 105 -64.74 -24.57 -39.56
CA GLY A 105 -64.98 -25.35 -40.79
C GLY A 105 -64.85 -24.59 -42.11
N LEU A 106 -64.37 -23.34 -42.07
CA LEU A 106 -64.09 -22.54 -43.27
C LEU A 106 -62.87 -23.05 -44.06
N PHE A 107 -61.96 -23.74 -43.37
CA PHE A 107 -60.75 -24.35 -43.90
C PHE A 107 -60.76 -25.84 -43.59
N SER A 108 -60.39 -26.68 -44.55
CA SER A 108 -60.41 -28.14 -44.39
C SER A 108 -59.05 -28.72 -44.02
N ARG A 109 -57.98 -27.92 -44.13
CA ARG A 109 -56.60 -28.32 -43.86
C ARG A 109 -55.82 -27.16 -43.26
N HIS A 110 -55.10 -27.41 -42.16
CA HIS A 110 -54.18 -26.47 -41.55
C HIS A 110 -52.78 -27.07 -41.47
N HIS A 111 -51.77 -26.24 -41.72
CA HIS A 111 -50.37 -26.62 -41.60
C HIS A 111 -49.58 -25.54 -40.86
N LEU A 112 -48.59 -25.99 -40.10
CA LEU A 112 -47.49 -25.20 -39.60
C LEU A 112 -46.27 -25.47 -40.47
N GLN A 113 -45.70 -24.42 -41.05
CA GLN A 113 -44.31 -24.45 -41.48
C GLN A 113 -43.45 -23.92 -40.35
N VAL A 114 -42.41 -24.66 -39.99
CA VAL A 114 -41.48 -24.29 -38.93
C VAL A 114 -40.06 -24.36 -39.45
N ILE A 115 -39.38 -23.22 -39.46
CA ILE A 115 -38.02 -23.03 -39.95
C ILE A 115 -37.10 -22.90 -38.72
N VAL A 116 -36.10 -23.75 -38.61
CA VAL A 116 -35.19 -23.82 -37.45
C VAL A 116 -33.75 -23.88 -37.92
N ASP A 117 -32.83 -23.46 -37.05
CA ASP A 117 -31.43 -23.82 -37.19
C ASP A 117 -31.30 -25.35 -37.24
N ASN A 118 -30.38 -25.86 -38.06
CA ASN A 118 -30.14 -27.29 -38.21
C ASN A 118 -29.85 -27.98 -36.87
N THR A 119 -29.25 -27.30 -35.89
CA THR A 119 -28.99 -27.85 -34.56
C THR A 119 -30.26 -28.07 -33.72
N GLU A 120 -31.36 -27.40 -34.05
CA GLU A 120 -32.65 -27.53 -33.34
C GLU A 120 -33.58 -28.59 -33.96
N THR A 121 -33.13 -29.28 -35.01
CA THR A 121 -33.90 -30.37 -35.63
C THR A 121 -34.04 -31.54 -34.66
N GLY A 122 -35.27 -31.86 -34.27
CA GLY A 122 -35.56 -32.89 -33.26
C GLY A 122 -35.69 -32.39 -31.82
N THR A 123 -35.30 -31.16 -31.52
CA THR A 123 -35.41 -30.56 -30.17
C THR A 123 -36.55 -29.55 -30.06
N ILE A 124 -36.87 -28.83 -31.14
CA ILE A 124 -38.03 -27.93 -31.17
C ILE A 124 -39.32 -28.67 -30.85
N THR A 125 -40.16 -28.04 -30.02
CA THR A 125 -41.44 -28.59 -29.59
C THR A 125 -42.62 -27.90 -30.27
N LEU A 126 -43.67 -28.68 -30.52
CA LEU A 126 -45.03 -28.23 -30.86
C LEU A 126 -45.98 -28.78 -29.80
N ASP A 127 -46.68 -27.90 -29.10
CA ASP A 127 -47.55 -28.23 -27.96
C ASP A 127 -46.84 -29.09 -26.90
N GLY A 128 -45.58 -28.74 -26.62
CA GLY A 128 -44.71 -29.44 -25.66
C GLY A 128 -44.12 -30.76 -26.16
N SER A 129 -44.47 -31.23 -27.36
CA SER A 129 -43.94 -32.47 -27.94
C SER A 129 -42.87 -32.19 -29.00
N PRO A 130 -41.70 -32.85 -28.96
CA PRO A 130 -40.65 -32.64 -29.97
C PRO A 130 -41.11 -32.99 -31.39
N ILE A 131 -40.76 -32.15 -32.36
CA ILE A 131 -40.94 -32.44 -33.78
C ILE A 131 -39.76 -33.30 -34.23
N GLY A 132 -40.01 -34.57 -34.57
CA GLY A 132 -38.95 -35.51 -34.95
C GLY A 132 -38.08 -35.02 -36.12
N ALA A 133 -36.76 -35.15 -35.98
CA ALA A 133 -35.76 -34.63 -36.93
C ALA A 133 -35.99 -35.06 -38.38
N GLY A 134 -36.48 -36.29 -38.62
CA GLY A 134 -36.76 -36.79 -39.97
C GLY A 134 -37.90 -36.09 -40.72
N LYS A 135 -38.61 -35.14 -40.08
CA LYS A 135 -39.62 -34.30 -40.73
C LYS A 135 -39.04 -33.02 -41.34
N PHE A 136 -37.79 -32.70 -41.03
CA PHE A 136 -37.13 -31.47 -41.49
C PHE A 136 -36.39 -31.70 -42.80
N VAL A 137 -36.49 -30.73 -43.71
CA VAL A 137 -35.78 -30.68 -44.98
C VAL A 137 -34.94 -29.41 -45.01
N ALA A 138 -33.65 -29.54 -45.34
CA ALA A 138 -32.73 -28.41 -45.42
C ALA A 138 -33.19 -27.36 -46.46
N ILE A 139 -33.02 -26.09 -46.13
CA ILE A 139 -33.21 -24.96 -47.06
C ILE A 139 -31.83 -24.64 -47.65
N GLY A 140 -31.46 -25.34 -48.72
CA GLY A 140 -30.14 -25.17 -49.37
C GLY A 140 -28.98 -25.33 -48.38
N GLY A 141 -27.95 -24.49 -48.52
CA GLY A 141 -26.76 -24.44 -47.64
C GLY A 141 -26.88 -23.42 -46.50
N THR A 142 -28.08 -22.97 -46.15
CA THR A 142 -28.28 -21.79 -45.29
C THR A 142 -28.01 -22.03 -43.80
N GLY A 143 -27.84 -23.28 -43.37
CA GLY A 143 -27.81 -23.64 -41.95
C GLY A 143 -29.20 -23.85 -41.33
N TYR A 144 -30.27 -23.64 -42.09
CA TYR A 144 -31.65 -23.81 -41.64
C TYR A 144 -32.36 -24.96 -42.33
N SER A 145 -33.31 -25.56 -41.62
CA SER A 145 -34.21 -26.59 -42.13
C SER A 145 -35.67 -26.24 -41.84
N VAL A 146 -36.58 -26.74 -42.68
CA VAL A 146 -38.02 -26.54 -42.52
C VAL A 146 -38.77 -27.86 -42.38
N ALA A 147 -39.76 -27.91 -41.50
CA ALA A 147 -40.77 -28.96 -41.46
C ALA A 147 -42.16 -28.39 -41.74
N THR A 148 -42.98 -29.14 -42.46
CA THR A 148 -44.41 -28.84 -42.65
C THR A 148 -45.26 -29.84 -41.88
N ILE A 149 -46.00 -29.36 -40.88
CA ILE A 149 -46.72 -30.19 -39.92
C ILE A 149 -48.22 -29.92 -40.02
N PRO A 150 -49.07 -30.94 -40.28
CA PRO A 150 -50.52 -30.78 -40.19
C PRO A 150 -50.95 -30.39 -38.77
N LEU A 151 -51.91 -29.47 -38.66
CA LEU A 151 -52.45 -28.99 -37.39
C LEU A 151 -53.97 -29.23 -37.28
N PRO A 152 -54.49 -29.57 -36.09
CA PRO A 152 -55.92 -29.51 -35.82
C PRO A 152 -56.40 -28.05 -35.66
N GLU A 153 -57.71 -27.84 -35.62
CA GLU A 153 -58.27 -26.53 -35.25
C GLU A 153 -58.00 -26.24 -33.76
N GLY A 154 -57.35 -25.12 -33.45
CA GLY A 154 -57.16 -24.65 -32.08
C GLY A 154 -55.99 -23.70 -31.88
N SER A 155 -55.66 -23.50 -30.60
CA SER A 155 -54.49 -22.75 -30.14
C SER A 155 -53.32 -23.70 -29.96
N HIS A 156 -52.15 -23.26 -30.44
CA HIS A 156 -50.92 -24.03 -30.46
C HIS A 156 -49.74 -23.20 -29.96
N ASN A 157 -48.68 -23.88 -29.55
CA ASN A 157 -47.42 -23.24 -29.21
C ASN A 157 -46.21 -23.97 -29.79
N THR A 158 -45.15 -23.22 -30.08
CA THR A 158 -43.84 -23.78 -30.41
C THR A 158 -42.77 -23.19 -29.51
N ALA A 159 -41.73 -23.98 -29.20
CA ALA A 159 -40.58 -23.53 -28.43
C ALA A 159 -39.30 -24.27 -28.82
N SER A 160 -38.18 -23.54 -28.90
CA SER A 160 -36.83 -24.07 -29.12
C SER A 160 -35.79 -23.26 -28.33
N ASN A 161 -34.51 -23.68 -28.30
CA ASN A 161 -33.47 -22.93 -27.56
C ASN A 161 -32.95 -21.72 -28.36
N LEU A 162 -32.91 -21.84 -29.68
CA LEU A 162 -32.55 -20.75 -30.60
C LEU A 162 -33.80 -20.07 -31.16
N GLY A 163 -33.64 -18.98 -31.90
CA GLY A 163 -34.77 -18.37 -32.61
C GLY A 163 -35.25 -19.29 -33.74
N HIS A 164 -36.56 -19.47 -33.89
CA HIS A 164 -37.17 -20.17 -35.03
C HIS A 164 -38.25 -19.33 -35.72
N GLY A 165 -38.55 -19.65 -36.98
CA GLY A 165 -39.60 -19.00 -37.75
C GLY A 165 -40.83 -19.89 -37.88
N ILE A 166 -42.04 -19.31 -37.86
CA ILE A 166 -43.27 -20.06 -38.17
C ILE A 166 -44.16 -19.35 -39.19
N PHE A 167 -44.79 -20.15 -40.06
CA PHE A 167 -45.92 -19.74 -40.89
C PHE A 167 -47.10 -20.68 -40.67
N VAL A 168 -48.27 -20.08 -40.46
CA VAL A 168 -49.52 -20.82 -40.28
C VAL A 168 -50.34 -20.68 -41.55
N ILE A 169 -50.69 -21.82 -42.14
CA ILE A 169 -51.34 -21.91 -43.44
C ILE A 169 -52.65 -22.65 -43.28
N GLY A 170 -53.73 -22.09 -43.83
CA GLY A 170 -55.01 -22.77 -43.97
C GLY A 170 -55.47 -22.84 -45.41
N LEU A 171 -56.04 -23.98 -45.78
CA LEU A 171 -56.50 -24.24 -47.14
C LEU A 171 -57.91 -24.81 -47.15
N ALA A 172 -58.71 -24.32 -48.08
CA ALA A 172 -59.97 -24.89 -48.54
C ALA A 172 -59.98 -24.95 -50.08
N ASN A 173 -61.11 -25.38 -50.66
CA ASN A 173 -61.27 -25.37 -52.12
C ASN A 173 -61.24 -23.95 -52.70
N PHE A 174 -61.82 -22.97 -51.98
CA PHE A 174 -61.97 -21.59 -52.44
C PHE A 174 -61.34 -20.54 -51.51
N ASN A 175 -60.92 -20.92 -50.30
CA ASN A 175 -60.34 -20.01 -49.32
C ASN A 175 -58.91 -20.43 -48.98
N SER A 176 -58.05 -19.45 -48.72
CA SER A 176 -56.76 -19.69 -48.08
C SER A 176 -56.42 -18.59 -47.09
N TYR A 177 -55.60 -18.91 -46.08
CA TYR A 177 -54.96 -17.91 -45.24
C TYR A 177 -53.50 -18.28 -45.04
N LEU A 178 -52.66 -17.26 -44.88
CA LEU A 178 -51.26 -17.40 -44.56
C LEU A 178 -50.86 -16.23 -43.67
N TYR A 179 -50.27 -16.52 -42.51
CA TYR A 179 -49.72 -15.48 -41.66
C TYR A 179 -48.46 -15.99 -40.91
N PRO A 180 -47.47 -15.13 -40.65
CA PRO A 180 -46.33 -15.46 -39.83
C PRO A 180 -46.69 -15.42 -38.33
N GLY A 181 -46.04 -16.23 -37.50
CA GLY A 181 -46.33 -16.27 -36.06
C GLY A 181 -46.07 -14.97 -35.29
N GLY A 182 -45.20 -14.11 -35.80
CA GLY A 182 -44.78 -12.84 -35.17
C GLY A 182 -43.30 -12.53 -35.43
N THR A 183 -42.86 -11.33 -35.02
CA THR A 183 -41.48 -10.84 -35.17
C THR A 183 -41.03 -10.13 -33.89
N GLN A 184 -39.74 -10.15 -33.55
CA GLN A 184 -39.21 -9.47 -32.36
C GLN A 184 -39.34 -7.93 -32.39
N LEU A 185 -39.48 -7.33 -33.59
CA LEU A 185 -39.56 -5.87 -33.84
C LEU A 185 -38.38 -5.04 -33.28
N GLY A 186 -37.36 -5.66 -32.68
CA GLY A 186 -36.10 -5.02 -32.35
C GLY A 186 -35.33 -4.66 -33.62
N GLY A 187 -34.53 -3.58 -33.59
CA GLY A 187 -33.68 -3.23 -34.72
C GLY A 187 -32.72 -4.38 -35.05
N ILE A 188 -32.63 -4.77 -36.32
CA ILE A 188 -31.62 -5.73 -36.79
C ILE A 188 -30.31 -4.95 -36.91
N ILE A 189 -29.34 -5.19 -36.03
CA ILE A 189 -28.01 -4.60 -36.11
C ILE A 189 -27.17 -5.51 -37.02
N ILE A 190 -26.74 -4.96 -38.16
CA ILE A 190 -26.10 -5.68 -39.27
C ILE A 190 -24.57 -5.50 -39.26
N GLY A 191 -24.02 -5.03 -38.14
CA GLY A 191 -22.60 -4.79 -37.88
C GLY A 191 -22.24 -5.30 -36.48
N ASN A 192 -20.95 -5.39 -36.20
CA ASN A 192 -20.40 -5.83 -34.93
C ASN A 192 -19.44 -4.72 -34.48
N ASP A 193 -19.88 -3.95 -33.51
CA ASP A 193 -19.17 -2.79 -33.00
C ASP A 193 -18.04 -3.23 -32.06
N THR A 194 -17.14 -2.30 -31.74
CA THR A 194 -16.13 -2.54 -30.70
C THR A 194 -16.74 -2.27 -29.32
N PRO A 195 -16.39 -3.05 -28.28
CA PRO A 195 -16.87 -2.80 -26.93
C PRO A 195 -16.36 -1.47 -26.37
N VAL A 196 -17.08 -0.92 -25.41
CA VAL A 196 -16.84 0.39 -24.80
C VAL A 196 -16.69 0.27 -23.29
N ALA A 197 -15.67 0.94 -22.73
CA ALA A 197 -15.53 1.19 -21.31
C ALA A 197 -15.96 2.63 -21.00
N ALA A 198 -16.80 2.81 -19.99
CA ALA A 198 -17.28 4.11 -19.54
C ALA A 198 -17.13 4.26 -18.02
N ASN A 199 -17.23 5.50 -17.51
CA ASN A 199 -17.14 5.79 -16.07
C ASN A 199 -15.87 5.23 -15.40
N VAL A 200 -14.76 5.22 -16.14
CA VAL A 200 -13.48 4.71 -15.62
C VAL A 200 -13.01 5.63 -14.50
N SER A 201 -12.77 5.07 -13.33
CA SER A 201 -12.37 5.80 -12.13
C SER A 201 -11.42 4.97 -11.28
N VAL A 202 -10.55 5.67 -10.57
CA VAL A 202 -9.67 5.08 -9.55
C VAL A 202 -10.28 5.36 -8.18
N GLY A 203 -10.54 4.30 -7.41
CA GLY A 203 -10.93 4.37 -6.01
C GLY A 203 -9.75 4.05 -5.09
N GLY A 204 -9.76 4.61 -3.87
CA GLY A 204 -8.70 4.49 -2.88
C GLY A 204 -8.01 5.82 -2.56
N THR A 205 -7.13 5.83 -1.58
CA THR A 205 -6.33 7.00 -1.18
C THR A 205 -4.90 6.85 -1.71
N PRO A 206 -4.34 7.86 -2.40
CA PRO A 206 -2.99 7.82 -2.92
C PRO A 206 -2.00 8.05 -1.77
N VAL A 207 -1.66 6.99 -1.04
CA VAL A 207 -0.59 6.97 -0.02
C VAL A 207 0.38 5.88 -0.47
N VAL A 208 1.68 6.04 -0.18
CA VAL A 208 2.65 4.97 -0.40
C VAL A 208 2.12 3.68 0.26
N ASN A 209 2.25 2.54 -0.41
CA ASN A 209 1.70 1.21 -0.06
C ASN A 209 0.16 1.04 -0.03
N SER A 210 -0.64 2.11 -0.16
CA SER A 210 -2.11 2.02 -0.14
C SER A 210 -2.71 1.58 -1.49
N ALA A 211 -3.72 0.70 -1.46
CA ALA A 211 -4.30 0.15 -2.68
C ALA A 211 -5.21 1.14 -3.41
N LEU A 212 -4.92 1.33 -4.70
CA LEU A 212 -5.79 1.97 -5.68
C LEU A 212 -6.49 0.88 -6.52
N THR A 213 -7.77 1.10 -6.85
CA THR A 213 -8.63 0.12 -7.54
C THR A 213 -9.37 0.74 -8.70
N VAL A 214 -9.57 -0.03 -9.77
CA VAL A 214 -10.33 0.39 -10.94
C VAL A 214 -11.82 0.08 -10.79
N SER A 215 -12.66 1.07 -11.15
CA SER A 215 -14.08 0.88 -11.42
C SER A 215 -14.42 1.42 -12.81
N TYR A 216 -15.20 0.68 -13.60
CA TYR A 216 -15.70 1.09 -14.91
C TYR A 216 -17.00 0.34 -15.25
N THR A 217 -17.71 0.82 -16.27
CA THR A 217 -18.88 0.18 -16.87
C THR A 217 -18.52 -0.34 -18.26
N TYR A 218 -18.78 -1.61 -18.52
CA TYR A 218 -18.66 -2.20 -19.86
C TYR A 218 -20.00 -2.12 -20.60
N SER A 219 -19.95 -1.82 -21.89
CA SER A 219 -21.11 -1.93 -22.79
C SER A 219 -20.66 -2.30 -24.20
N ASP A 220 -21.51 -3.01 -24.91
CA ASP A 220 -21.32 -3.38 -26.31
C ASP A 220 -22.67 -3.21 -27.03
N THR A 221 -22.66 -2.70 -28.27
CA THR A 221 -23.89 -2.34 -29.00
C THR A 221 -24.75 -3.56 -29.29
N GLU A 222 -24.12 -4.69 -29.61
CA GLU A 222 -24.78 -5.95 -29.95
C GLU A 222 -25.05 -6.82 -28.70
N GLY A 223 -24.52 -6.40 -27.55
CA GLY A 223 -24.76 -7.05 -26.26
C GLY A 223 -23.78 -8.21 -26.00
N ASP A 224 -22.63 -8.21 -26.66
CA ASP A 224 -21.59 -9.20 -26.38
C ASP A 224 -21.10 -9.09 -24.94
N LEU A 225 -21.02 -10.23 -24.24
CA LEU A 225 -20.57 -10.27 -22.85
C LEU A 225 -19.12 -9.83 -22.74
N GLU A 226 -18.79 -9.18 -21.63
CA GLU A 226 -17.40 -8.78 -21.33
C GLU A 226 -16.48 -10.00 -21.21
N GLY A 227 -15.37 -9.94 -21.93
CA GLY A 227 -14.24 -10.87 -21.87
C GLY A 227 -13.16 -10.40 -20.88
N ALA A 228 -11.90 -10.69 -21.18
CA ALA A 228 -10.77 -10.32 -20.33
C ALA A 228 -10.23 -8.92 -20.70
N SER A 229 -10.91 -7.88 -20.23
CA SER A 229 -10.45 -6.48 -20.36
C SER A 229 -9.07 -6.29 -19.71
N SER A 230 -8.21 -5.46 -20.31
CA SER A 230 -6.83 -5.24 -19.85
C SER A 230 -6.64 -3.88 -19.19
N PHE A 231 -5.67 -3.79 -18.28
CA PHE A 231 -5.35 -2.59 -17.49
C PHE A 231 -3.88 -2.22 -17.66
N GLN A 232 -3.56 -0.94 -17.60
CA GLN A 232 -2.20 -0.44 -17.46
C GLN A 232 -2.23 0.76 -16.53
N TRP A 233 -1.57 0.67 -15.38
CA TRP A 233 -1.41 1.81 -14.48
C TRP A 233 -0.29 2.72 -14.98
N LEU A 234 -0.52 4.01 -14.83
CA LEU A 234 0.40 5.03 -15.29
C LEU A 234 0.67 6.00 -14.15
N VAL A 235 1.90 6.46 -14.12
CA VAL A 235 2.37 7.49 -13.22
C VAL A 235 2.58 8.75 -14.03
N ALA A 236 2.15 9.89 -13.50
CA ALA A 236 2.36 11.20 -14.09
C ALA A 236 2.95 12.16 -13.07
N SER A 237 3.50 13.24 -13.61
CA SER A 237 4.10 14.30 -12.80
C SER A 237 3.08 15.29 -12.23
N ASP A 238 1.84 15.29 -12.73
CA ASP A 238 0.77 16.18 -12.27
C ASP A 238 -0.63 15.57 -12.49
N ALA A 239 -1.66 16.22 -11.92
CA ALA A 239 -3.05 15.80 -12.00
C ALA A 239 -3.68 15.87 -13.42
N VAL A 240 -2.96 16.43 -14.41
CA VAL A 240 -3.42 16.53 -15.81
C VAL A 240 -2.67 15.58 -16.75
N GLY A 241 -1.68 14.82 -16.24
CA GLY A 241 -0.99 13.76 -16.97
C GLY A 241 0.30 14.15 -17.69
N THR A 242 0.98 15.22 -17.28
CA THR A 242 2.28 15.58 -17.89
C THR A 242 3.34 14.51 -17.57
N HIS A 243 4.20 14.18 -18.55
CA HIS A 243 5.19 13.10 -18.48
C HIS A 243 4.60 11.78 -17.99
N LYS A 244 3.38 11.46 -18.45
CA LYS A 244 2.74 10.18 -18.18
C LYS A 244 3.62 9.03 -18.70
N VAL A 245 3.96 8.10 -17.81
CA VAL A 245 4.73 6.90 -18.13
C VAL A 245 3.98 5.69 -17.57
N ALA A 246 3.99 4.60 -18.33
CA ALA A 246 3.47 3.32 -17.85
C ALA A 246 4.33 2.82 -16.67
N ILE A 247 3.66 2.44 -15.59
CA ILE A 247 4.32 1.78 -14.46
C ILE A 247 4.58 0.33 -14.89
N PRO A 248 5.85 -0.11 -14.95
CA PRO A 248 6.17 -1.45 -15.43
C PRO A 248 5.37 -2.52 -14.66
N ASP A 249 4.85 -3.50 -15.39
CA ASP A 249 4.13 -4.67 -14.87
C ASP A 249 2.84 -4.38 -14.07
N ALA A 250 2.43 -3.11 -13.93
CA ALA A 250 1.21 -2.73 -13.24
C ALA A 250 -0.01 -2.88 -14.18
N THR A 251 -0.45 -4.12 -14.42
CA THR A 251 -1.52 -4.46 -15.38
C THR A 251 -2.78 -5.08 -14.76
N ASN A 252 -2.90 -5.02 -13.43
CA ASN A 252 -4.04 -5.58 -12.69
C ASN A 252 -5.16 -4.54 -12.48
N LYS A 253 -6.34 -4.98 -12.04
CA LYS A 253 -7.44 -4.08 -11.60
C LYS A 253 -7.10 -3.23 -10.36
N SER A 254 -5.95 -3.47 -9.73
CA SER A 254 -5.46 -2.72 -8.58
C SER A 254 -3.96 -2.43 -8.68
N TYR A 255 -3.52 -1.37 -8.02
CA TYR A 255 -2.13 -0.95 -7.93
C TYR A 255 -1.82 -0.36 -6.55
N ARG A 256 -0.59 -0.54 -6.07
CA ARG A 256 -0.10 0.02 -4.81
C ARG A 256 1.08 0.92 -5.13
N PRO A 257 0.95 2.25 -4.93
CA PRO A 257 2.06 3.17 -5.09
C PRO A 257 3.23 2.79 -4.20
N THR A 258 4.45 2.95 -4.69
CA THR A 258 5.68 2.72 -3.94
C THR A 258 6.35 4.04 -3.60
N VAL A 259 7.48 4.02 -2.89
CA VAL A 259 8.30 5.22 -2.64
C VAL A 259 8.74 5.91 -3.92
N THR A 260 8.86 5.20 -5.05
CA THR A 260 9.21 5.83 -6.34
C THR A 260 8.04 6.62 -6.93
N ASP A 261 6.83 6.33 -6.47
CA ASP A 261 5.59 7.00 -6.86
C ASP A 261 5.24 8.13 -5.91
N PHE A 262 6.05 8.36 -4.88
CA PHE A 262 5.92 9.49 -3.97
C PHE A 262 5.86 10.80 -4.75
N ASN A 263 4.90 11.65 -4.38
CA ASN A 263 4.60 12.92 -5.05
C ASN A 263 4.27 12.79 -6.55
N LYS A 264 3.80 11.60 -6.97
CA LYS A 264 3.28 11.38 -8.31
C LYS A 264 1.77 11.22 -8.29
N TYR A 265 1.18 11.37 -9.47
CA TYR A 265 -0.23 11.14 -9.70
C TYR A 265 -0.39 9.83 -10.44
N ILE A 266 -1.36 9.05 -10.01
CA ILE A 266 -1.60 7.71 -10.51
C ILE A 266 -2.90 7.70 -11.30
N THR A 267 -2.88 7.08 -12.46
CA THR A 267 -4.08 6.78 -13.25
C THR A 267 -3.98 5.37 -13.84
N VAL A 268 -4.98 4.99 -14.60
CA VAL A 268 -5.11 3.69 -15.22
C VAL A 268 -5.84 3.80 -16.55
N GLU A 269 -5.33 3.12 -17.56
CA GLU A 269 -5.98 2.91 -18.85
C GLU A 269 -6.66 1.55 -18.86
N VAL A 270 -7.94 1.52 -19.24
CA VAL A 270 -8.77 0.31 -19.36
C VAL A 270 -9.06 0.05 -20.83
N THR A 271 -8.67 -1.11 -21.34
CA THR A 271 -9.05 -1.55 -22.70
C THR A 271 -10.14 -2.61 -22.60
N PRO A 272 -11.40 -2.30 -22.97
CA PRO A 272 -12.49 -3.27 -22.88
C PRO A 272 -12.33 -4.38 -23.92
N VAL A 273 -12.69 -5.61 -23.52
CA VAL A 273 -12.63 -6.78 -24.40
C VAL A 273 -13.97 -7.50 -24.39
N ALA A 274 -14.49 -7.89 -25.55
CA ALA A 274 -15.70 -8.68 -25.72
C ALA A 274 -15.36 -10.18 -25.85
N GLN A 275 -16.27 -11.08 -25.43
CA GLN A 275 -16.07 -12.54 -25.56
C GLN A 275 -16.21 -13.05 -27.00
N THR A 276 -17.03 -12.37 -27.80
CA THR A 276 -17.32 -12.70 -29.20
C THR A 276 -17.14 -11.46 -30.08
N GLY A 277 -17.33 -11.61 -31.40
CA GLY A 277 -17.33 -10.46 -32.31
C GLY A 277 -15.97 -9.75 -32.45
N THR A 278 -16.00 -8.41 -32.47
CA THR A 278 -14.81 -7.56 -32.57
C THR A 278 -14.31 -7.38 -31.15
N THR A 279 -13.29 -8.15 -30.80
CA THR A 279 -13.05 -8.43 -29.39
C THR A 279 -12.38 -7.31 -28.61
N VAL A 280 -11.83 -6.25 -29.22
CA VAL A 280 -11.02 -5.23 -28.50
C VAL A 280 -11.51 -3.82 -28.80
N GLY A 281 -11.86 -3.09 -27.76
CA GLY A 281 -12.25 -1.68 -27.85
C GLY A 281 -11.11 -0.69 -27.70
N THR A 282 -11.45 0.59 -27.73
CA THR A 282 -10.47 1.67 -27.55
C THR A 282 -10.12 1.83 -26.05
N PRO A 283 -8.83 1.98 -25.67
CA PRO A 283 -8.46 2.26 -24.28
C PRO A 283 -9.09 3.55 -23.77
N VAL A 284 -9.56 3.53 -22.52
CA VAL A 284 -10.13 4.68 -21.82
C VAL A 284 -9.37 4.91 -20.52
N GLU A 285 -8.87 6.12 -20.35
CA GLU A 285 -8.12 6.55 -19.17
C GLU A 285 -9.05 7.09 -18.07
N ALA A 286 -8.75 6.75 -16.82
CA ALA A 286 -9.38 7.35 -15.65
C ALA A 286 -8.83 8.76 -15.35
N SER A 287 -9.55 9.53 -14.54
CA SER A 287 -8.96 10.71 -13.90
C SER A 287 -7.80 10.30 -12.97
N PHE A 288 -6.77 11.14 -12.90
CA PHE A 288 -5.65 10.96 -11.97
C PHE A 288 -6.09 11.07 -10.51
N VAL A 289 -5.52 10.23 -9.65
CA VAL A 289 -5.56 10.33 -8.18
C VAL A 289 -4.16 10.61 -7.66
N GLY A 290 -4.06 11.46 -6.65
CA GLY A 290 -2.77 11.88 -6.12
C GLY A 290 -2.79 13.30 -5.58
N PRO A 291 -1.62 13.81 -5.14
CA PRO A 291 -0.33 13.11 -5.16
C PRO A 291 -0.28 11.93 -4.18
N VAL A 292 0.59 10.95 -4.45
CA VAL A 292 0.90 9.88 -3.49
C VAL A 292 1.64 10.50 -2.30
N VAL A 293 1.08 10.43 -1.11
CA VAL A 293 1.64 11.04 0.11
C VAL A 293 2.43 10.06 0.97
N ASP A 294 3.38 10.67 1.66
CA ASP A 294 4.11 10.33 2.87
C ASP A 294 3.72 11.52 3.78
N ASN A 295 3.04 11.24 4.90
CA ASN A 295 2.24 12.23 5.62
C ASN A 295 3.07 13.39 6.15
N ASP A 296 4.26 13.10 6.67
CA ASP A 296 5.25 14.07 7.12
C ASP A 296 6.37 14.26 6.10
N GLY A 297 6.54 13.35 5.14
CA GLY A 297 7.41 13.56 4.00
C GLY A 297 8.89 13.28 4.28
N ASP A 298 9.19 12.46 5.29
CA ASP A 298 10.56 12.16 5.70
C ASP A 298 11.25 11.09 4.83
N GLY A 299 10.53 10.52 3.86
CA GLY A 299 11.02 9.47 2.97
C GLY A 299 10.81 8.07 3.52
N ILE A 300 10.25 7.94 4.72
CA ILE A 300 9.75 6.72 5.32
C ILE A 300 8.26 6.66 5.02
N PRO A 301 7.78 5.59 4.38
CA PRO A 301 6.34 5.39 4.24
C PRO A 301 5.67 5.44 5.62
N SER A 302 4.60 6.23 5.75
CA SER A 302 3.92 6.47 7.04
C SER A 302 3.35 5.21 7.74
N ASP A 303 3.49 4.01 7.16
CA ASP A 303 3.18 2.72 7.79
C ASP A 303 4.40 2.00 8.41
N THR A 304 5.61 2.41 8.04
CA THR A 304 6.89 1.97 8.61
C THR A 304 7.59 3.03 9.44
N ASP A 305 6.99 4.20 9.47
CA ASP A 305 7.42 5.36 10.23
C ASP A 305 7.05 5.19 11.71
N ASN A 306 8.03 5.25 12.61
CA ASN A 306 7.78 5.26 14.05
C ASN A 306 7.24 6.61 14.54
N CYS A 307 7.21 7.64 13.69
CA CYS A 307 6.50 8.91 13.87
C CYS A 307 5.72 9.36 12.62
N PRO A 308 4.62 8.67 12.24
CA PRO A 308 3.86 8.87 10.98
C PRO A 308 3.24 10.25 10.68
N ALA A 309 3.42 11.21 11.57
CA ALA A 309 2.95 12.58 11.44
C ALA A 309 4.07 13.61 11.63
N ASP A 310 5.28 13.18 12.02
CA ASP A 310 6.40 14.02 12.41
C ASP A 310 7.69 13.47 11.80
N ALA A 311 8.24 14.21 10.85
CA ALA A 311 9.32 13.72 10.01
C ALA A 311 10.58 13.30 10.79
N ASN A 312 11.01 12.04 10.65
CA ASN A 312 12.17 11.47 11.33
C ASN A 312 12.84 10.35 10.52
N ALA A 313 13.48 10.75 9.42
CA ALA A 313 14.06 9.82 8.43
C ALA A 313 15.12 8.83 8.98
N ASP A 314 15.71 9.11 10.14
CA ASP A 314 16.66 8.24 10.83
C ASP A 314 15.99 7.19 11.72
N GLN A 315 14.69 7.35 12.02
CA GLN A 315 13.86 6.46 12.81
C GLN A 315 14.48 6.15 14.16
N ALA A 316 15.08 7.17 14.78
CA ALA A 316 15.62 7.07 16.13
C ALA A 316 14.52 6.63 17.11
N ASN A 317 14.91 5.76 18.03
CA ASN A 317 14.05 5.09 19.01
C ASN A 317 14.98 4.55 20.12
N ASN A 318 15.23 5.40 21.11
CA ASN A 318 16.28 5.21 22.10
C ASN A 318 15.97 4.06 23.09
N ASP A 319 14.71 3.90 23.47
CA ASP A 319 14.25 2.85 24.38
C ASP A 319 13.70 1.59 23.68
N GLY A 320 13.49 1.67 22.36
CA GLY A 320 12.97 0.60 21.52
C GLY A 320 11.46 0.37 21.65
N ASP A 321 10.69 1.37 22.09
CA ASP A 321 9.25 1.27 22.26
C ASP A 321 8.46 1.42 20.93
N ALA A 322 7.16 1.69 20.98
CA ALA A 322 6.32 1.80 19.79
C ALA A 322 6.42 3.16 19.06
N LEU A 323 6.93 4.20 19.72
CA LEU A 323 7.12 5.56 19.20
C LEU A 323 8.60 5.75 18.85
N GLY A 324 8.89 6.73 17.99
CA GLY A 324 10.25 7.21 17.79
C GLY A 324 10.50 8.45 18.63
N ASP A 325 11.77 8.77 18.89
CA ASP A 325 12.19 9.89 19.74
C ASP A 325 11.52 11.23 19.34
N VAL A 326 11.21 11.40 18.06
CA VAL A 326 10.58 12.64 17.57
C VAL A 326 9.12 12.82 18.02
N CYS A 327 8.42 11.73 18.33
CA CYS A 327 6.99 11.71 18.69
C CYS A 327 6.70 10.97 19.99
N ASP A 328 7.73 10.51 20.69
CA ASP A 328 7.65 10.13 22.09
C ASP A 328 7.73 11.39 22.98
N THR A 329 7.44 11.23 24.26
CA THR A 329 7.49 12.29 25.27
C THR A 329 8.37 11.92 26.47
N ASP A 330 9.05 10.79 26.37
CA ASP A 330 9.86 10.10 27.38
C ASP A 330 10.78 9.11 26.63
N ASP A 331 11.75 9.65 25.88
CA ASP A 331 12.54 8.93 24.87
C ASP A 331 13.39 7.76 25.44
N ASP A 332 13.67 7.77 26.74
CA ASP A 332 14.42 6.69 27.42
C ASP A 332 13.58 5.85 28.39
N ASN A 333 12.30 6.20 28.55
CA ASN A 333 11.31 5.51 29.38
C ASN A 333 11.73 5.38 30.87
N ASP A 334 12.47 6.35 31.40
CA ASP A 334 12.85 6.40 32.81
C ASP A 334 11.74 6.91 33.75
N GLY A 335 10.69 7.50 33.16
CA GLY A 335 9.52 8.04 33.85
C GLY A 335 9.54 9.55 34.07
N VAL A 336 10.58 10.26 33.61
CA VAL A 336 10.69 11.70 33.48
C VAL A 336 10.49 12.05 32.00
N LYS A 337 9.75 13.12 31.72
CA LYS A 337 9.45 13.50 30.34
C LYS A 337 10.57 14.37 29.78
N ASP A 338 10.92 14.24 28.50
CA ASP A 338 12.06 14.95 27.86
C ASP A 338 12.11 16.44 28.18
N GLY A 339 10.95 17.12 28.21
CA GLY A 339 10.88 18.56 28.49
C GLY A 339 11.21 18.98 29.93
N ALA A 340 11.34 18.01 30.84
CA ALA A 340 11.71 18.16 32.25
C ALA A 340 12.90 17.27 32.64
N ASP A 341 13.44 16.52 31.68
CA ASP A 341 14.52 15.56 31.86
C ASP A 341 15.86 16.24 31.57
N ASN A 342 16.80 16.16 32.52
CA ASN A 342 18.16 16.68 32.35
C ASN A 342 19.08 15.72 31.56
N CYS A 343 18.64 14.49 31.27
CA CYS A 343 19.28 13.56 30.36
C CYS A 343 18.27 12.80 29.48
N PRO A 344 17.59 13.48 28.52
CA PRO A 344 16.44 12.91 27.78
C PRO A 344 16.62 11.59 27.04
N LEU A 345 17.86 11.12 26.86
CA LEU A 345 18.17 9.88 26.13
C LEU A 345 18.89 8.86 27.03
N VAL A 346 19.09 9.14 28.32
CA VAL A 346 19.88 8.31 29.24
C VAL A 346 19.16 8.18 30.58
N VAL A 347 18.61 6.99 30.80
CA VAL A 347 17.81 6.66 31.98
C VAL A 347 18.42 7.15 33.29
N ASN A 348 17.79 8.14 33.92
CA ASN A 348 18.24 8.79 35.15
C ASN A 348 17.09 9.40 35.97
N ALA A 349 16.13 8.55 36.36
CA ALA A 349 14.91 8.97 37.05
C ALA A 349 15.11 9.77 38.37
N ASP A 350 16.32 9.80 38.92
CA ASP A 350 16.70 10.63 40.07
C ASP A 350 17.05 12.08 39.73
N GLN A 351 17.39 12.37 38.46
CA GLN A 351 17.62 13.71 37.90
C GLN A 351 18.68 14.48 38.69
N THR A 352 19.74 13.78 39.11
CA THR A 352 20.89 14.40 39.78
C THR A 352 21.63 15.27 38.76
N ASP A 353 22.05 16.46 39.20
CA ASP A 353 22.74 17.52 38.46
C ASP A 353 23.63 18.25 39.49
N THR A 354 24.87 17.81 39.60
CA THR A 354 25.77 18.16 40.70
C THR A 354 26.22 19.63 40.66
N ASP A 355 26.46 20.19 39.47
CA ASP A 355 26.88 21.57 39.28
C ASP A 355 25.74 22.55 38.94
N GLY A 356 24.56 22.04 38.59
CA GLY A 356 23.38 22.84 38.25
C GLY A 356 23.44 23.50 36.87
N ASP A 357 24.22 22.96 35.94
CA ASP A 357 24.36 23.50 34.58
C ASP A 357 23.18 23.09 33.65
N GLY A 358 22.42 22.08 34.08
CA GLY A 358 21.22 21.56 33.44
C GLY A 358 21.41 20.28 32.64
N ALA A 359 22.64 19.78 32.48
CA ALA A 359 22.89 18.37 32.16
C ALA A 359 22.88 17.56 33.46
N GLY A 360 22.28 16.36 33.43
CA GLY A 360 22.34 15.48 34.60
C GLY A 360 23.63 14.67 34.65
N ASP A 361 24.07 14.26 35.84
CA ASP A 361 25.28 13.45 36.06
C ASP A 361 25.33 12.17 35.20
N ALA A 362 24.17 11.67 34.73
CA ALA A 362 24.11 10.49 33.88
C ALA A 362 24.58 10.73 32.43
N CYS A 363 24.53 11.97 31.96
CA CYS A 363 24.85 12.37 30.59
C CYS A 363 25.80 13.57 30.49
N ASP A 364 26.15 14.19 31.61
CA ASP A 364 27.27 15.10 31.70
C ASP A 364 28.60 14.33 31.56
N THR A 365 29.67 15.06 31.27
CA THR A 365 31.02 14.53 31.10
C THR A 365 32.02 15.17 32.07
N ASP A 366 31.54 16.06 32.94
CA ASP A 366 32.27 16.89 33.91
C ASP A 366 31.24 17.33 34.99
N ASP A 367 30.79 16.39 35.82
CA ASP A 367 29.61 16.52 36.71
C ASP A 367 29.73 17.68 37.73
N ASP A 368 30.94 18.18 38.00
CA ASP A 368 31.19 19.30 38.92
C ASP A 368 31.68 20.59 38.22
N ASN A 369 31.86 20.55 36.90
CA ASN A 369 32.30 21.65 36.03
C ASN A 369 33.63 22.32 36.46
N ASP A 370 34.58 21.56 37.01
CA ASP A 370 35.90 22.06 37.37
C ASP A 370 36.88 22.17 36.19
N GLY A 371 36.52 21.55 35.05
CA GLY A 371 37.29 21.51 33.82
C GLY A 371 38.08 20.22 33.59
N VAL A 372 37.92 19.22 34.46
CA VAL A 372 38.47 17.87 34.35
C VAL A 372 37.30 16.89 34.19
N LYS A 373 37.32 16.11 33.10
CA LYS A 373 36.23 15.17 32.82
C LYS A 373 36.20 14.02 33.82
N ASP A 374 35.01 13.54 34.21
CA ASP A 374 34.81 12.50 35.24
C ASP A 374 35.72 11.28 35.07
N GLY A 375 35.93 10.83 33.83
CA GLY A 375 36.78 9.67 33.54
C GLY A 375 38.28 9.87 33.80
N ALA A 376 38.72 11.11 34.05
CA ALA A 376 40.08 11.50 34.38
C ALA A 376 40.17 12.29 35.70
N ASP A 377 39.03 12.53 36.34
CA ASP A 377 38.89 13.30 37.57
C ASP A 377 39.03 12.39 38.80
N ASN A 378 39.91 12.76 39.74
CA ASN A 378 40.07 12.07 41.01
C ASN A 378 39.02 12.46 42.08
N CYS A 379 38.20 13.47 41.81
CA CYS A 379 37.03 13.87 42.59
C CYS A 379 35.83 14.27 41.71
N PRO A 380 35.21 13.35 40.93
CA PRO A 380 34.23 13.68 39.89
C PRO A 380 32.99 14.50 40.29
N LEU A 381 32.73 14.69 41.58
CA LEU A 381 31.55 15.40 42.09
C LEU A 381 31.93 16.59 42.99
N VAL A 382 33.23 16.93 43.08
CA VAL A 382 33.77 17.94 43.99
C VAL A 382 34.89 18.72 43.33
N ILE A 383 34.56 19.95 42.93
CA ILE A 383 35.45 20.87 42.20
C ILE A 383 36.88 20.86 42.75
N ASN A 384 37.83 20.38 41.95
CA ASN A 384 39.24 20.31 42.30
C ASN A 384 40.16 20.34 41.06
N ALA A 385 40.05 21.39 40.24
CA ALA A 385 40.75 21.52 38.96
C ALA A 385 42.30 21.35 38.99
N ASP A 386 42.94 21.38 40.16
CA ASP A 386 44.36 21.10 40.33
C ASP A 386 44.70 19.60 40.44
N GLN A 387 43.69 18.76 40.69
CA GLN A 387 43.76 17.30 40.79
C GLN A 387 44.83 16.85 41.77
N THR A 388 44.96 17.58 42.88
CA THR A 388 45.89 17.22 43.95
C THR A 388 45.45 15.89 44.58
N ASP A 389 46.41 15.00 44.79
CA ASP A 389 46.28 13.66 45.36
C ASP A 389 47.58 13.39 46.10
N THR A 390 47.59 13.70 47.40
CA THR A 390 48.81 13.81 48.22
C THR A 390 49.43 12.44 48.50
N ASP A 391 48.62 11.40 48.70
CA ASP A 391 49.09 10.05 48.96
C ASP A 391 49.15 9.13 47.72
N GLY A 392 48.54 9.54 46.61
CA GLY A 392 48.53 8.81 45.35
C GLY A 392 47.60 7.60 45.33
N ASP A 393 46.56 7.56 46.17
CA ASP A 393 45.61 6.44 46.23
C ASP A 393 44.53 6.50 45.14
N GLY A 394 44.40 7.67 44.50
CA GLY A 394 43.51 7.93 43.39
C GLY A 394 42.23 8.69 43.75
N ALA A 395 41.95 8.94 45.02
CA ALA A 395 41.04 10.00 45.45
C ALA A 395 41.82 11.33 45.54
N GLY A 396 41.23 12.44 45.10
CA GLY A 396 41.87 13.75 45.27
C GLY A 396 41.65 14.32 46.66
N ASP A 397 42.57 15.18 47.12
CA ASP A 397 42.52 15.83 48.46
C ASP A 397 41.18 16.56 48.73
N ALA A 398 40.44 16.94 47.68
CA ALA A 398 39.15 17.62 47.82
C ALA A 398 38.00 16.69 48.26
N CYS A 399 38.11 15.39 47.98
CA CYS A 399 37.07 14.38 48.23
C CYS A 399 37.57 13.16 49.01
N ASP A 400 38.87 13.05 49.23
CA ASP A 400 39.44 12.15 50.21
C ASP A 400 39.10 12.64 51.64
N THR A 401 39.26 11.76 52.60
CA THR A 401 38.99 12.02 54.02
C THR A 401 40.22 11.82 54.90
N ASP A 402 41.36 11.49 54.29
CA ASP A 402 42.65 11.15 54.90
C ASP A 402 43.77 11.34 53.83
N ASP A 403 44.07 12.60 53.48
CA ASP A 403 44.87 13.00 52.29
C ASP A 403 46.31 12.46 52.27
N ASP A 404 46.85 12.04 53.43
CA ASP A 404 48.18 11.44 53.54
C ASP A 404 48.16 9.94 53.88
N ASN A 405 46.98 9.36 54.06
CA ASN A 405 46.72 7.96 54.38
C ASN A 405 47.49 7.46 55.63
N ASP A 406 47.69 8.32 56.64
CA ASP A 406 48.34 7.93 57.89
C ASP A 406 47.41 7.24 58.91
N GLY A 407 46.10 7.30 58.65
CA GLY A 407 45.03 6.73 59.45
C GLY A 407 44.31 7.71 60.36
N VAL A 408 44.65 9.00 60.31
CA VAL A 408 43.97 10.10 60.99
C VAL A 408 43.31 11.00 59.93
N LYS A 409 41.99 11.10 59.98
CA LYS A 409 41.24 11.91 59.02
C LYS A 409 41.61 13.39 59.10
N ASP A 410 41.65 14.10 57.97
CA ASP A 410 42.11 15.50 57.84
C ASP A 410 41.51 16.44 58.89
N GLY A 411 40.20 16.32 59.15
CA GLY A 411 39.51 17.15 60.14
C GLY A 411 39.95 16.96 61.60
N ALA A 412 40.74 15.92 61.88
CA ALA A 412 41.33 15.59 63.16
C ALA A 412 42.87 15.50 63.11
N ASP A 413 43.47 15.73 61.95
CA ASP A 413 44.90 15.61 61.70
C ASP A 413 45.61 16.96 61.94
N ASN A 414 46.67 16.97 62.73
CA ASN A 414 47.51 18.15 62.96
C ASN A 414 48.57 18.40 61.87
N CYS A 415 48.73 17.45 60.94
CA CYS A 415 49.48 17.55 59.70
C CYS A 415 48.77 16.85 58.52
N PRO A 416 47.63 17.37 58.03
CA PRO A 416 46.76 16.66 57.08
C PRO A 416 47.40 16.16 55.77
N LEU A 417 48.56 16.70 55.38
CA LEU A 417 49.26 16.35 54.13
C LEU A 417 50.61 15.67 54.38
N VAL A 418 50.93 15.31 55.63
CA VAL A 418 52.24 14.79 56.02
C VAL A 418 52.10 13.69 57.06
N VAL A 419 52.29 12.45 56.59
CA VAL A 419 52.15 11.23 57.39
C VAL A 419 52.78 11.33 58.77
N ASN A 420 51.96 11.35 59.81
CA ASN A 420 52.41 11.52 61.17
C ASN A 420 51.57 10.83 62.25
N ALA A 421 50.81 9.77 61.94
CA ALA A 421 49.86 8.93 62.71
C ALA A 421 49.88 8.92 64.26
N LYS A 422 51.01 9.23 64.88
CA LYS A 422 51.14 9.53 66.31
C LYS A 422 50.63 10.91 66.71
N GLN A 423 50.46 11.85 65.78
CA GLN A 423 49.95 13.20 66.01
C GLN A 423 50.74 13.91 67.12
N THR A 424 52.07 13.87 67.01
CA THR A 424 52.95 14.55 67.98
C THR A 424 52.91 16.04 67.71
N ASP A 425 52.81 16.84 68.77
CA ASP A 425 52.67 18.30 68.78
C ASP A 425 53.33 18.75 70.09
N THR A 426 54.62 19.11 70.01
CA THR A 426 55.51 19.28 71.16
C THR A 426 55.19 20.54 71.97
N ASP A 427 54.76 21.61 71.31
CA ASP A 427 54.40 22.88 71.95
C ASP A 427 52.89 23.08 72.17
N GLY A 428 52.04 22.26 71.54
CA GLY A 428 50.59 22.28 71.69
C GLY A 428 49.91 23.41 70.92
N ASP A 429 50.52 23.95 69.86
CA ASP A 429 49.96 25.04 69.07
C ASP A 429 48.93 24.56 68.01
N GLY A 430 48.90 23.25 67.75
CA GLY A 430 47.97 22.58 66.86
C GLY A 430 48.56 22.21 65.49
N ALA A 431 49.79 22.62 65.16
CA ALA A 431 50.58 21.99 64.11
C ALA A 431 51.32 20.77 64.68
N GLY A 432 51.40 19.67 63.93
CA GLY A 432 52.20 18.54 64.36
C GLY A 432 53.67 18.70 64.04
N ASP A 433 54.56 18.11 64.84
CA ASP A 433 56.03 18.16 64.67
C ASP A 433 56.49 17.73 63.24
N ALA A 434 55.67 17.00 62.49
CA ALA A 434 56.00 16.55 61.14
C ALA A 434 55.87 17.66 60.07
N CYS A 435 55.04 18.66 60.32
CA CYS A 435 54.71 19.75 59.39
C CYS A 435 54.87 21.14 60.00
N ASP A 436 55.17 21.23 61.30
CA ASP A 436 55.69 22.43 61.94
C ASP A 436 57.13 22.68 61.48
N THR A 437 57.56 23.94 61.60
CA THR A 437 58.92 24.37 61.28
C THR A 437 59.67 24.92 62.50
N ASP A 438 59.04 24.87 63.67
CA ASP A 438 59.50 25.37 64.98
C ASP A 438 58.80 24.57 66.09
N ASP A 439 59.12 23.27 66.24
CA ASP A 439 58.37 22.28 67.03
C ASP A 439 58.23 22.61 68.54
N ASP A 440 59.09 23.50 69.06
CA ASP A 440 59.04 23.95 70.46
C ASP A 440 58.66 25.44 70.62
N ASN A 441 58.37 26.13 69.51
CA ASN A 441 57.97 27.52 69.43
C ASN A 441 58.95 28.50 70.13
N ASP A 442 60.25 28.24 70.07
CA ASP A 442 61.28 29.10 70.68
C ASP A 442 61.79 30.25 69.78
N ALA A 443 61.28 30.30 68.54
CA ALA A 443 61.62 31.20 67.44
C ALA A 443 62.90 30.85 66.66
N VAL A 444 63.47 29.67 66.89
CA VAL A 444 64.51 29.08 66.06
C VAL A 444 63.93 27.88 65.34
N LYS A 445 63.93 27.94 64.01
CA LYS A 445 63.39 26.86 63.18
C LYS A 445 64.19 25.57 63.33
N ASP A 446 63.54 24.42 63.31
CA ASP A 446 64.16 23.09 63.57
C ASP A 446 65.44 22.85 62.75
N GLY A 447 65.44 23.25 61.47
CA GLY A 447 66.60 23.09 60.59
C GLY A 447 67.83 23.91 60.98
N ALA A 448 67.69 24.86 61.90
CA ALA A 448 68.74 25.67 62.51
C ALA A 448 68.80 25.53 64.04
N ASP A 449 67.97 24.67 64.62
CA ASP A 449 67.85 24.46 66.05
C ASP A 449 68.73 23.28 66.50
N ASN A 450 69.60 23.51 67.49
CA ASN A 450 70.42 22.47 68.09
C ASN A 450 69.69 21.66 69.18
N CYS A 451 68.47 22.06 69.56
CA CYS A 451 67.51 21.30 70.36
C CYS A 451 66.05 21.47 69.88
N PRO A 452 65.68 20.92 68.70
CA PRO A 452 64.39 21.20 68.05
C PRO A 452 63.12 20.95 68.86
N LEU A 453 63.18 20.12 69.91
CA LEU A 453 62.01 19.75 70.74
C LEU A 453 62.08 20.35 72.16
N VAL A 454 63.05 21.22 72.44
CA VAL A 454 63.33 21.75 73.78
C VAL A 454 63.74 23.22 73.71
N VAL A 455 62.79 24.08 74.06
CA VAL A 455 62.91 25.55 74.06
C VAL A 455 64.28 26.03 74.54
N ASN A 456 65.09 26.57 73.63
CA ASN A 456 66.45 26.97 73.91
C ASN A 456 66.99 28.13 73.03
N ALA A 457 66.16 29.08 72.59
CA ALA A 457 66.36 30.23 71.69
C ALA A 457 67.74 30.93 71.61
N LYS A 458 68.61 30.75 72.61
CA LYS A 458 70.02 31.15 72.60
C LYS A 458 70.94 30.21 71.83
N GLN A 459 70.51 28.98 71.52
CA GLN A 459 71.26 28.01 70.73
C GLN A 459 72.68 27.79 71.29
N THR A 460 72.75 27.62 72.62
CA THR A 460 74.04 27.40 73.29
C THR A 460 74.46 25.95 73.06
N ASP A 461 75.71 25.77 72.66
CA ASP A 461 76.35 24.49 72.34
C ASP A 461 77.80 24.65 72.80
N THR A 462 78.09 24.13 73.98
CA THR A 462 79.34 24.39 74.72
C THR A 462 80.54 23.65 74.13
N ASP A 463 80.35 22.44 73.62
CA ASP A 463 81.42 21.61 73.06
C ASP A 463 81.50 21.66 71.51
N GLY A 464 80.45 22.16 70.84
CA GLY A 464 80.36 22.32 69.40
C GLY A 464 80.03 21.03 68.64
N ASP A 465 79.42 20.04 69.28
CA ASP A 465 79.06 18.76 68.63
C ASP A 465 77.75 18.81 67.82
N GLY A 466 77.00 19.91 67.98
CA GLY A 466 75.76 20.18 67.26
C GLY A 466 74.49 19.88 68.04
N ALA A 467 74.57 19.26 69.23
CA ALA A 467 73.48 19.26 70.21
C ALA A 467 73.59 20.50 71.11
N GLY A 468 72.46 21.12 71.44
CA GLY A 468 72.48 22.25 72.38
C GLY A 468 72.51 21.79 73.83
N ASP A 469 73.08 22.62 74.72
CA ASP A 469 73.14 22.37 76.17
C ASP A 469 71.75 22.09 76.81
N ALA A 470 70.65 22.43 76.14
CA ALA A 470 69.30 22.20 76.65
C ALA A 470 68.81 20.75 76.45
N CYS A 471 69.39 20.01 75.51
CA CYS A 471 69.00 18.66 75.11
C CYS A 471 70.17 17.68 74.99
N ASP A 472 71.40 18.16 75.17
CA ASP A 472 72.57 17.33 75.39
C ASP A 472 72.54 16.73 76.81
N THR A 473 73.23 15.61 76.98
CA THR A 473 73.38 14.92 78.25
C THR A 473 74.80 14.98 78.81
N ASP A 474 75.72 15.64 78.09
CA ASP A 474 77.14 15.82 78.39
C ASP A 474 77.66 17.10 77.71
N ASP A 475 77.20 18.28 78.17
CA ASP A 475 77.34 19.58 77.49
C ASP A 475 78.80 20.00 77.17
N ASP A 476 79.80 19.41 77.84
CA ASP A 476 81.22 19.67 77.60
C ASP A 476 82.03 18.48 77.04
N ASN A 477 81.33 17.36 76.81
CA ASN A 477 81.80 16.12 76.17
C ASN A 477 83.09 15.58 76.80
N ASP A 478 83.15 15.63 78.13
CA ASP A 478 84.24 15.08 78.93
C ASP A 478 84.05 13.60 79.31
N ALA A 479 82.94 13.01 78.85
CA ALA A 479 82.45 11.66 79.12
C ALA A 479 81.78 11.47 80.50
N VAL A 480 81.41 12.57 81.17
CA VAL A 480 80.61 12.56 82.40
C VAL A 480 79.30 13.30 82.16
N LYS A 481 78.20 12.54 82.17
CA LYS A 481 76.87 13.12 81.97
C LYS A 481 76.57 14.26 82.96
N ASP A 482 75.85 15.30 82.53
CA ASP A 482 75.61 16.52 83.34
C ASP A 482 75.05 16.24 84.73
N GLY A 483 74.16 15.25 84.84
CA GLY A 483 73.56 14.84 86.12
C GLY A 483 74.56 14.29 87.14
N ALA A 484 75.77 13.92 86.70
CA ALA A 484 76.89 13.44 87.50
C ALA A 484 78.13 14.35 87.42
N ASP A 485 78.08 15.41 86.61
CA ASP A 485 79.16 16.35 86.39
C ASP A 485 79.13 17.51 87.41
N ASN A 486 80.27 17.81 88.04
CA ASN A 486 80.40 18.92 88.97
C ASN A 486 80.68 20.27 88.29
N CYS A 487 81.06 20.28 87.01
CA CYS A 487 81.20 21.44 86.13
C CYS A 487 80.68 21.11 84.70
N PRO A 488 79.36 20.93 84.49
CA PRO A 488 78.79 20.44 83.22
C PRO A 488 79.18 21.20 81.94
N LEU A 489 79.62 22.46 82.05
CA LEU A 489 80.00 23.30 80.89
C LEU A 489 81.52 23.45 80.74
N VAL A 490 82.33 22.69 81.47
CA VAL A 490 83.79 22.83 81.51
C VAL A 490 84.45 21.46 81.66
N ALA A 491 84.91 20.94 80.52
CA ALA A 491 85.46 19.59 80.43
C ALA A 491 86.49 19.29 81.53
N ASN A 492 86.14 18.34 82.41
CA ASN A 492 86.92 18.02 83.59
C ASN A 492 87.00 16.55 84.00
N ALA A 493 86.50 15.57 83.23
CA ALA A 493 86.51 14.09 83.25
C ALA A 493 86.85 13.31 84.55
N LYS A 494 87.81 13.79 85.33
CA LYS A 494 88.20 13.31 86.66
C LYS A 494 87.31 13.82 87.79
N GLN A 495 86.42 14.79 87.54
CA GLN A 495 85.44 15.27 88.53
C GLN A 495 86.10 15.72 89.85
N THR A 496 87.28 16.35 89.72
CA THR A 496 88.09 16.75 90.87
C THR A 496 87.58 18.04 91.47
N ASP A 497 87.04 17.97 92.68
CA ASP A 497 86.68 19.13 93.51
C ASP A 497 87.95 19.76 94.09
N THR A 498 88.34 20.94 93.59
CA THR A 498 89.53 21.70 94.04
C THR A 498 89.20 23.08 94.55
#